data_AF-A0A923I8I4-F1
#
_entry.id   AF-A0A923I8I4-F1
#
_cell.length_a   1.000
_cell.length_b   1.000
_cell.length_c   1.000
_cell.angle_alpha   90.00
_cell.angle_beta   90.00
_cell.angle_gamma   90.00
#
_symmetry.space_group_name_H-M   'P 1'
#
loop_
_entity.id
_entity.type
_entity.pdbx_description
1 polymer ?
#
loop_
_entity_poly.entity_id
_entity_poly.type
_entity_poly.pdbx_seq_one_letter_code
_entity_poly.pdbx_strand_id
1 'polypeptide(L)'
;MASVYEKILELCQQKGVSPGKMCNDLGYSRNTMTALKNGRSTTIKLDKAQRIAAYFGVSVDYLLGNDTKKEPAADSDGLTARDRRDIARDLEKIMRDLEEQDTLMFDGDPASPEARESIRNALAMGLEYAKKLNKEKYTPKKYRKSKDQEE
;
A
#
# COMPACT_ATOMS: atom_id res chain seq x y z
N MET A 1 -14.61 -12.61 -9.46
CA MET A 1 -13.32 -12.79 -8.76
C MET A 1 -12.25 -12.84 -9.83
N ALA A 2 -11.33 -11.87 -9.87
CA ALA A 2 -10.23 -11.90 -10.83
C ALA A 2 -9.27 -13.04 -10.46
N SER A 3 -9.09 -13.99 -11.36
CA SER A 3 -8.19 -15.12 -11.20
C SER A 3 -6.72 -14.67 -11.34
N VAL A 4 -5.80 -15.40 -10.71
CA VAL A 4 -4.34 -15.22 -10.86
C VAL A 4 -3.92 -15.19 -12.34
N TYR A 5 -4.63 -15.94 -13.18
CA TYR A 5 -4.39 -15.97 -14.62
C TYR A 5 -4.69 -14.63 -15.32
N GLU A 6 -5.79 -13.95 -14.95
CA GLU A 6 -6.14 -12.64 -15.51
C GLU A 6 -5.10 -11.58 -15.16
N LYS A 7 -4.61 -11.57 -13.91
CA LYS A 7 -3.51 -10.67 -13.51
C LYS A 7 -2.22 -10.91 -14.30
N ILE A 8 -1.87 -12.17 -14.54
CA ILE A 8 -0.70 -12.51 -15.36
C ILE A 8 -0.91 -12.02 -16.80
N LEU A 9 -2.12 -12.14 -17.35
CA LEU A 9 -2.44 -11.64 -18.69
C LEU A 9 -2.32 -10.12 -18.79
N GLU A 10 -2.82 -9.38 -17.80
CA GLU A 10 -2.68 -7.92 -17.75
C GLU A 10 -1.21 -7.51 -17.70
N LEU A 11 -0.39 -8.16 -16.87
CA LEU A 11 1.04 -7.89 -16.78
C LEU A 11 1.78 -8.24 -18.09
N CYS A 12 1.38 -9.32 -18.74
CA CYS A 12 1.87 -9.70 -20.06
C CYS A 12 1.53 -8.64 -21.12
N GLN A 13 0.31 -8.11 -21.11
CA GLN A 13 -0.11 -7.03 -22.01
C GLN A 13 0.66 -5.74 -21.75
N GLN A 14 0.84 -5.35 -20.48
CA GLN A 14 1.60 -4.15 -20.11
C GLN A 14 3.06 -4.21 -20.56
N LYS A 15 3.70 -5.39 -20.46
CA LYS A 15 5.08 -5.60 -20.94
C LYS A 15 5.19 -5.93 -22.43
N GLY A 16 4.07 -6.11 -23.15
CA GLY A 16 4.08 -6.53 -24.56
C GLY A 16 4.64 -7.95 -24.77
N VAL A 17 4.53 -8.83 -23.78
CA VAL A 17 5.07 -10.20 -23.82
C VAL A 17 3.92 -11.21 -23.83
N SER A 18 4.00 -12.24 -24.67
CA SER A 18 3.02 -13.35 -24.64
C SER A 18 3.23 -14.23 -23.39
N PRO A 19 2.16 -14.73 -22.74
CA PRO A 19 2.28 -15.69 -21.63
C PRO A 19 3.12 -16.92 -21.97
N GLY A 20 3.10 -17.34 -23.24
CA GLY A 20 3.94 -18.44 -23.74
C GLY A 20 5.42 -18.08 -23.80
N LYS A 21 5.74 -16.82 -24.13
CA LYS A 21 7.10 -16.30 -24.15
C LYS A 21 7.63 -16.12 -22.73
N MET A 22 6.82 -15.57 -21.83
CA MET A 22 7.14 -15.51 -20.40
C MET A 22 7.45 -16.90 -19.81
N CYS A 23 6.66 -17.93 -20.15
CA CYS A 23 6.96 -19.30 -19.71
C CYS A 23 8.32 -19.79 -20.22
N ASN A 24 8.65 -19.51 -21.48
CA ASN A 24 9.94 -19.89 -22.05
C ASN A 24 11.10 -19.14 -21.38
N ASP A 25 10.95 -17.82 -21.18
CA ASP A 25 11.97 -16.96 -20.56
C ASP A 25 12.25 -17.36 -19.11
N LEU A 26 11.24 -17.89 -18.40
CA LEU A 26 11.36 -18.38 -17.03
C LEU A 26 11.68 -19.88 -16.90
N GLY A 27 11.76 -20.61 -18.03
CA GLY A 27 12.00 -22.06 -18.04
C GLY A 27 10.83 -22.89 -17.47
N TYR A 28 9.60 -22.40 -17.57
CA TYR A 28 8.41 -23.07 -17.06
C TYR A 28 7.65 -23.85 -18.12
N SER A 29 7.18 -25.04 -17.72
CA SER A 29 6.25 -25.81 -18.52
C SER A 29 4.91 -25.06 -18.67
N ARG A 30 4.43 -24.99 -19.92
CA ARG A 30 3.13 -24.40 -20.32
C ARG A 30 1.94 -24.98 -19.55
N ASN A 31 2.08 -26.19 -19.00
CA ASN A 31 1.06 -26.82 -18.17
C ASN A 31 0.70 -25.97 -16.93
N THR A 32 1.66 -25.20 -16.41
CA THR A 32 1.42 -24.28 -15.27
C THR A 32 0.38 -23.22 -15.64
N MET A 33 0.48 -22.64 -16.84
CA MET A 33 -0.44 -21.60 -17.32
C MET A 33 -1.82 -22.17 -17.65
N THR A 34 -1.87 -23.36 -18.25
CA THR A 34 -3.12 -24.07 -18.54
C THR A 34 -3.87 -24.48 -17.27
N ALA A 35 -3.16 -24.85 -16.20
CA ALA A 35 -3.76 -25.17 -14.90
C ALA A 35 -4.39 -23.93 -14.23
N LEU A 36 -3.73 -22.77 -14.33
CA LEU A 36 -4.23 -21.49 -13.84
C LEU A 36 -5.43 -21.00 -14.63
N LYS A 37 -5.37 -21.10 -15.97
CA LYS A 37 -6.48 -20.75 -16.88
C LYS A 37 -7.75 -21.57 -16.61
N ASN A 38 -7.59 -22.85 -16.31
CA ASN A 38 -8.70 -23.76 -16.08
C ASN A 38 -9.22 -23.77 -14.63
N GLY A 39 -8.72 -22.89 -13.76
CA GLY A 39 -9.13 -22.83 -12.35
C GLY A 39 -8.81 -24.08 -11.51
N ARG A 40 -8.04 -25.03 -12.05
CA ARG A 40 -7.63 -26.26 -11.34
C ARG A 40 -6.59 -25.99 -10.25
N SER A 41 -5.95 -24.83 -10.31
CA SER A 41 -4.99 -24.38 -9.31
C SER A 41 -5.17 -22.88 -9.10
N THR A 42 -5.66 -22.50 -7.93
CA THR A 42 -5.79 -21.09 -7.51
C THR A 42 -4.47 -20.55 -6.95
N THR A 43 -3.50 -21.43 -6.71
CA THR A 43 -2.26 -21.13 -5.99
C THR A 43 -1.08 -21.71 -6.74
N ILE A 44 -0.18 -20.85 -7.21
CA ILE A 44 1.11 -21.26 -7.78
C ILE A 44 2.05 -21.59 -6.60
N LYS A 45 2.95 -22.57 -6.74
CA LYS A 45 4.07 -22.75 -5.80
C LYS A 45 4.79 -21.42 -5.60
N LEU A 46 5.06 -21.06 -4.35
CA LEU A 46 5.65 -19.78 -3.95
C LEU A 46 6.91 -19.42 -4.77
N ASP A 47 7.78 -20.41 -4.99
CA ASP A 47 9.01 -20.28 -5.79
C ASP A 47 8.75 -19.79 -7.23
N LYS A 48 7.74 -20.37 -7.90
CA LYS A 48 7.36 -19.95 -9.25
C LYS A 48 6.71 -18.58 -9.25
N ALA A 49 5.86 -18.31 -8.26
CA ALA A 49 5.20 -17.02 -8.11
C ALA A 49 6.21 -15.88 -7.87
N GLN A 50 7.25 -16.12 -7.06
CA GLN A 50 8.36 -15.18 -6.82
C GLN A 50 9.09 -14.81 -8.10
N ARG A 51 9.44 -15.80 -8.92
CA ARG A 51 10.14 -15.57 -10.20
C ARG A 51 9.26 -14.85 -11.23
N ILE A 52 7.97 -15.16 -11.30
CA ILE A 52 7.03 -14.43 -12.17
C ILE A 52 6.89 -12.98 -11.69
N ALA A 53 6.74 -12.78 -10.38
CA ALA A 53 6.65 -11.46 -9.77
C ALA A 53 7.91 -10.63 -10.04
N ALA A 54 9.09 -11.23 -9.87
CA ALA A 54 10.38 -10.61 -10.20
C ALA A 54 10.52 -10.26 -11.70
N TYR A 55 10.02 -11.12 -12.59
CA TYR A 55 10.04 -10.87 -14.03
C TYR A 55 9.24 -9.63 -14.44
N PHE A 56 8.10 -9.40 -13.80
CA PHE A 56 7.24 -8.23 -14.04
C PHE A 56 7.54 -7.05 -13.11
N GLY A 57 8.39 -7.21 -12.10
CA GLY A 57 8.66 -6.17 -11.09
C GLY A 57 7.50 -5.92 -10.14
N VAL A 58 6.62 -6.90 -9.94
CA VAL A 58 5.46 -6.81 -9.04
C VAL A 58 5.68 -7.65 -7.78
N SER A 59 4.82 -7.50 -6.77
CA SER A 59 4.85 -8.37 -5.59
C SER A 59 4.14 -9.70 -5.86
N VAL A 60 4.58 -10.75 -5.15
CA VAL A 60 3.96 -12.08 -5.23
C VAL A 60 2.52 -12.06 -4.74
N ASP A 61 2.24 -11.28 -3.71
CA ASP A 61 0.91 -11.09 -3.15
C ASP A 61 -0.04 -10.42 -4.17
N TYR A 62 0.46 -9.42 -4.92
CA TYR A 62 -0.28 -8.80 -6.01
C TYR A 62 -0.60 -9.82 -7.10
N LEU A 63 0.38 -10.62 -7.53
CA LEU A 63 0.21 -11.67 -8.54
C LEU A 63 -0.83 -12.72 -8.12
N LEU A 64 -0.77 -13.18 -6.87
CA LEU A 64 -1.64 -14.25 -6.36
C LEU A 64 -3.06 -13.80 -6.02
N GLY A 65 -3.38 -12.51 -6.15
CA GLY A 65 -4.70 -12.02 -5.73
C GLY A 65 -4.92 -12.09 -4.22
N ASN A 66 -3.85 -12.36 -3.45
CA ASN A 66 -3.82 -12.26 -2.01
C ASN A 66 -3.69 -10.79 -1.63
N ASP A 67 -4.67 -9.99 -2.01
CA ASP A 67 -4.80 -8.57 -1.64
C ASP A 67 -5.17 -8.44 -0.13
N THR A 68 -4.50 -9.20 0.73
CA THR A 68 -4.21 -8.82 2.10
C THR A 68 -2.93 -7.99 2.08
N LYS A 69 -3.03 -6.79 1.49
CA LYS A 69 -2.20 -5.60 1.76
C LYS A 69 -0.86 -5.88 2.44
N LYS A 70 0.15 -6.31 1.68
CA LYS A 70 1.53 -5.94 2.01
C LYS A 70 1.87 -4.70 1.22
N GLU A 71 1.60 -3.58 1.89
CA GLU A 71 1.79 -2.23 1.42
C GLU A 71 3.28 -1.93 1.17
N PRO A 72 3.57 -0.94 0.29
CA PRO A 72 4.92 -0.55 -0.05
C PRO A 72 5.70 -0.20 1.21
N ALA A 73 7.01 -0.46 1.16
CA ALA A 73 7.96 -0.14 2.21
C ALA A 73 7.69 1.27 2.75
N ALA A 74 7.55 1.39 4.08
CA ALA A 74 7.49 2.69 4.73
C ALA A 74 8.68 3.55 4.25
N ASP A 75 8.40 4.82 3.95
CA ASP A 75 9.44 5.81 3.67
C ASP A 75 10.36 5.98 4.89
N SER A 76 11.45 6.74 4.76
CA SER A 76 12.45 6.97 5.83
C SER A 76 11.87 7.49 7.16
N ASP A 77 10.61 7.94 7.17
CA ASP A 77 9.87 8.44 8.32
C ASP A 77 9.02 7.37 9.06
N GLY A 78 8.95 6.13 8.57
CA GLY A 78 8.17 5.04 9.16
C GLY A 78 6.68 5.01 8.79
N LEU A 79 6.21 5.91 7.92
CA LEU A 79 4.84 5.95 7.41
C LEU A 79 4.75 5.27 6.04
N THR A 80 3.69 4.49 5.80
CA THR A 80 3.40 3.97 4.46
C THR A 80 2.61 4.99 3.65
N ALA A 81 2.57 4.82 2.33
CA ALA A 81 1.70 5.61 1.46
C ALA A 81 0.22 5.55 1.88
N ARG A 82 -0.22 4.46 2.51
CA ARG A 82 -1.57 4.39 3.07
C ARG A 82 -1.69 5.21 4.34
N ASP A 83 -0.73 5.14 5.26
CA ASP A 83 -0.80 5.95 6.48
C ASP A 83 -0.92 7.44 6.12
N ARG A 84 -0.17 7.92 5.13
CA ARG A 84 -0.31 9.30 4.64
C ARG A 84 -1.70 9.59 4.07
N ARG A 85 -2.30 8.66 3.32
CA ARG A 85 -3.68 8.80 2.83
C ARG A 85 -4.71 8.76 3.95
N ASP A 86 -4.50 7.93 4.97
CA ASP A 86 -5.38 7.82 6.12
C ASP A 86 -5.29 9.12 6.96
N ILE A 87 -4.08 9.62 7.22
CA ILE A 87 -3.82 10.90 7.88
C ILE A 87 -4.46 12.07 7.12
N ALA A 88 -4.30 12.11 5.78
CA ALA A 88 -4.90 13.16 4.97
C ALA A 88 -6.44 13.15 5.07
N ARG A 89 -7.06 11.97 5.02
CA ARG A 89 -8.52 11.83 5.18
C ARG A 89 -8.98 12.22 6.58
N ASP A 90 -8.26 11.80 7.62
CA ASP A 90 -8.59 12.15 9.00
C ASP A 90 -8.45 13.65 9.23
N LEU A 91 -7.40 14.27 8.68
CA LEU A 91 -7.18 15.72 8.76
C LEU A 91 -8.30 16.50 8.07
N GLU A 92 -8.68 16.12 6.84
CA GLU A 92 -9.79 16.77 6.12
C GLU A 92 -11.10 16.63 6.88
N LYS A 93 -11.38 15.45 7.43
CA LYS A 93 -12.59 15.22 8.22
C LYS A 93 -12.61 16.11 9.47
N ILE A 94 -11.50 16.16 10.22
CA ILE A 94 -11.39 16.99 11.43
C ILE A 94 -11.55 18.47 11.09
N MET A 95 -10.87 18.94 10.03
CA MET A 95 -11.00 20.33 9.56
C MET A 95 -12.44 20.66 9.17
N ARG A 96 -13.10 19.76 8.44
CA ARG A 96 -14.49 19.94 8.04
C ARG A 96 -15.43 19.97 9.23
N ASP A 97 -15.27 19.05 10.19
CA ASP A 97 -16.09 19.01 11.40
C ASP A 97 -15.89 20.28 12.25
N LEU A 98 -14.67 20.85 12.26
CA LEU A 98 -14.33 22.11 12.92
C LEU A 98 -14.93 23.34 12.21
N GLU A 99 -14.97 23.34 10.88
CA GLU A 99 -15.56 24.41 10.07
C GLU A 99 -17.10 24.38 10.10
N GLU A 100 -17.72 23.19 10.00
CA GLU A 100 -19.18 23.04 10.01
C GLU A 100 -19.83 23.46 11.32
N GLN A 101 -19.08 23.38 12.43
CA GLN A 101 -19.60 23.76 13.74
C GLN A 101 -19.55 25.27 14.00
N ASP A 102 -19.00 26.10 13.09
CA ASP A 102 -18.75 27.54 13.31
C ASP A 102 -17.98 27.80 14.63
N THR A 103 -17.28 26.79 15.13
CA THR A 103 -16.65 26.78 16.46
C THR A 103 -15.22 27.27 16.45
N LEU A 104 -14.62 27.46 15.28
CA LEU A 104 -13.23 27.91 15.18
C LEU A 104 -13.12 29.41 15.44
N MET A 105 -13.30 29.79 16.70
CA MET A 105 -13.00 31.12 17.22
C MET A 105 -11.58 31.14 17.77
N PHE A 106 -10.82 32.17 17.43
CA PHE A 106 -9.50 32.44 17.98
C PHE A 106 -9.53 33.84 18.60
N ASP A 107 -9.25 33.90 19.91
CA ASP A 107 -9.29 35.15 20.69
C ASP A 107 -10.65 35.87 20.70
N GLY A 108 -11.75 35.12 20.55
CA GLY A 108 -13.12 35.66 20.56
C GLY A 108 -13.64 36.09 19.19
N ASP A 109 -12.78 36.09 18.16
CA ASP A 109 -13.14 36.35 16.78
C ASP A 109 -13.09 35.07 15.93
N PRO A 110 -13.84 34.98 14.82
CA PRO A 110 -13.71 33.86 13.89
C PRO A 110 -12.26 33.73 13.42
N ALA A 111 -11.70 32.52 13.50
CA ALA A 111 -10.32 32.28 13.12
C ALA A 111 -10.07 32.74 11.68
N SER A 112 -9.02 33.53 11.48
CA SER A 112 -8.61 33.98 10.15
C SER A 112 -8.17 32.79 9.28
N PRO A 113 -8.17 32.94 7.95
CA PRO A 113 -7.66 31.91 7.05
C PRO A 113 -6.23 31.45 7.41
N GLU A 114 -5.34 32.37 7.82
CA GLU A 114 -3.98 32.01 8.24
C GLU A 114 -3.95 31.21 9.55
N ALA A 115 -4.81 31.56 10.51
CA ALA A 115 -4.94 30.81 11.76
C ALA A 115 -5.47 29.39 11.51
N ARG A 116 -6.45 29.24 10.61
CA ARG A 116 -6.98 27.93 10.18
C ARG A 116 -5.90 27.06 9.55
N GLU A 117 -5.08 27.63 8.67
CA GLU A 117 -3.97 26.92 8.05
C GLU A 117 -2.91 26.50 9.08
N SER A 118 -2.61 27.37 10.05
CA SER A 118 -1.69 27.06 11.14
C SER A 118 -2.20 25.89 12.01
N ILE A 119 -3.51 25.89 12.34
CA ILE A 119 -4.17 24.80 13.07
C ILE A 119 -4.17 23.51 12.25
N ARG A 120 -4.39 23.60 10.94
CA ARG A 120 -4.31 22.46 10.01
C ARG A 120 -2.92 21.83 10.03
N ASN A 121 -1.87 22.64 9.94
CA ASN A 121 -0.50 22.16 9.96
C ASN A 121 -0.15 21.50 11.31
N ALA A 122 -0.56 22.10 12.42
CA ALA A 122 -0.38 21.53 13.75
C ALA A 122 -1.08 20.17 13.90
N LEU A 123 -2.32 20.06 13.43
CA LEU A 123 -3.08 18.80 13.45
C LEU A 123 -2.47 17.74 12.55
N ALA A 124 -1.98 18.10 11.36
CA ALA A 124 -1.28 17.18 10.47
C ALA A 124 -0.07 16.55 11.18
N MET A 125 0.79 17.37 11.81
CA MET A 125 1.93 16.89 12.59
C MET A 125 1.50 15.99 13.76
N GLY A 126 0.42 16.35 14.46
CA GLY A 126 -0.12 15.57 15.56
C GLY A 126 -0.60 14.18 15.12
N LEU A 127 -1.32 14.11 14.00
CA LEU A 127 -1.81 12.86 13.42
C LEU A 127 -0.68 11.96 12.92
N GLU A 128 0.34 12.54 12.28
CA GLU A 128 1.55 11.82 11.89
C GLU A 128 2.27 11.22 13.09
N TYR A 129 2.48 12.02 14.14
CA TYR A 129 3.13 11.57 15.36
C TYR A 129 2.33 10.47 16.06
N ALA A 130 1.01 10.64 16.18
CA ALA A 130 0.12 9.64 16.74
C ALA A 130 0.16 8.32 15.94
N LYS A 131 0.25 8.38 14.61
CA LYS A 131 0.39 7.18 13.78
C LYS A 131 1.73 6.49 13.98
N LYS A 132 2.83 7.23 14.08
CA LYS A 132 4.16 6.67 14.38
C LYS A 132 4.15 5.95 15.73
N LEU A 133 3.65 6.59 16.79
CA LEU A 133 3.51 6.00 18.12
C LEU A 133 2.65 4.73 18.12
N ASN A 134 1.51 4.76 17.42
CA ASN A 134 0.62 3.60 17.33
C ASN A 134 1.28 2.43 16.61
N LYS A 135 2.04 2.69 15.55
CA LYS A 135 2.84 1.65 14.92
C LYS A 135 3.90 1.08 15.85
N GLU A 136 4.62 1.92 16.58
CA GLU A 136 5.63 1.48 17.54
C GLU A 136 5.03 0.69 18.72
N LYS A 137 3.82 1.04 19.16
CA LYS A 137 3.17 0.37 20.30
C LYS A 137 2.48 -0.93 19.90
N TYR A 138 1.74 -0.94 18.80
CA TYR A 138 0.83 -2.04 18.45
C TYR A 138 1.35 -2.99 17.36
N THR A 139 2.40 -2.63 16.63
CA THR A 139 3.02 -3.57 15.67
C THR A 139 3.83 -4.62 16.46
N PRO A 140 3.57 -5.93 16.29
CA PRO A 140 4.39 -6.97 16.92
C PRO A 140 5.87 -6.82 16.58
N LYS A 141 6.78 -7.05 17.54
CA LYS A 141 8.25 -6.88 17.35
C LYS A 141 8.78 -7.58 16.09
N LYS A 142 8.24 -8.76 15.74
CA LYS A 142 8.56 -9.52 14.52
C LYS A 142 8.30 -8.78 13.19
N TYR A 143 7.49 -7.71 13.20
CA TYR A 143 7.16 -6.90 12.03
C TYR A 143 7.63 -5.45 12.18
N ARG A 144 8.28 -5.08 13.30
CA ARG A 144 8.96 -3.80 13.42
C ARG A 144 10.26 -3.91 12.62
N LYS A 145 10.49 -3.01 11.66
CA LYS A 145 11.80 -2.92 11.01
C LYS A 145 12.82 -2.46 12.06
N SER A 146 13.88 -3.23 12.26
CA SER A 146 15.01 -2.87 13.11
C SER A 146 15.58 -1.54 12.61
N LYS A 147 15.58 -0.51 13.47
CA LYS A 147 16.43 0.66 13.30
C LYS A 147 17.86 0.26 13.66
N ASP A 148 18.47 -0.59 12.85
CA ASP A 148 19.89 -0.92 12.96
C ASP A 148 20.52 -0.67 11.60
N GLN A 149 20.94 0.58 11.39
CA GLN A 149 22.06 1.03 10.57
C GLN A 149 21.92 2.54 10.35
N GLU A 150 22.44 3.30 11.30
CA GLU A 150 23.09 4.60 11.07
C GLU A 150 23.79 4.96 12.38
N GLU A 151 25.05 4.52 12.47
CA GLU A 151 26.09 5.10 13.32
C GLU A 151 27.23 5.53 12.39
#